data_AF-A0A4Q3S6V7-F1
#
_entry.id   AF-A0A4Q3S6V7-F1
#
_cell.length_a   1.000
_cell.length_b   1.000
_cell.length_c   1.000
_cell.angle_alpha   90.00
_cell.angle_beta   90.00
_cell.angle_gamma   90.00
#
_symmetry.space_group_name_H-M   'P 1'
#
loop_
_entity.id
_entity.type
_entity.pdbx_description
1 polymer ?
#
loop_
_entity_poly.entity_id
_entity_poly.type
_entity_poly.pdbx_seq_one_letter_code
_entity_poly.pdbx_strand_id
1 'polypeptide(L)' 'IINGASDLMVEVFGEAGRHARSAVGVYRLPRNFAVEVDAIVELAP' A
#
# COMPACT_ATOMS: atom_id res chain seq x y z
N ILE A 1 -9.07 -6.39 0.43
CA ILE A 1 -7.63 -6.74 0.43
C ILE A 1 -6.77 -5.49 0.64
N ILE A 2 -6.81 -4.50 -0.28
CA ILE A 2 -5.96 -3.29 -0.18
C ILE A 2 -6.20 -2.45 1.08
N ASN A 3 -7.40 -2.48 1.68
CA ASN A 3 -7.63 -1.86 2.99
C ASN A 3 -6.66 -2.37 4.06
N GLY A 4 -6.29 -3.65 4.06
CA GLY A 4 -5.35 -4.17 5.06
C GLY A 4 -3.97 -3.50 4.99
N ALA A 5 -3.49 -3.18 3.79
CA ALA A 5 -2.25 -2.41 3.64
C ALA A 5 -2.45 -0.97 4.13
N SER A 6 -3.56 -0.33 3.77
CA SER A 6 -3.82 1.05 4.19
C SER A 6 -4.03 1.20 5.70
N ASP A 7 -4.78 0.29 6.31
CA ASP A 7 -5.07 0.27 7.74
C ASP A 7 -3.77 0.06 8.53
N LEU A 8 -2.91 -0.87 8.08
CA LEU A 8 -1.59 -1.09 8.69
C LEU A 8 -0.69 0.16 8.62
N MET A 9 -0.67 0.86 7.49
CA MET A 9 0.12 2.09 7.37
C MET A 9 -0.34 3.16 8.35
N VAL A 10 -1.65 3.34 8.53
CA VAL A 10 -2.20 4.28 9.52
C VAL A 10 -1.97 3.80 10.95
N GLU A 11 -2.10 2.51 11.23
CA GLU A 11 -1.85 1.93 12.56
C GLU A 11 -0.40 2.16 13.02
N VAL A 12 0.57 1.96 12.13
CA VAL A 12 2.00 2.05 12.46
C VAL A 12 2.51 3.49 12.43
N PHE A 13 2.08 4.31 11.46
CA PHE A 13 2.63 5.65 11.22
C PHE A 13 1.70 6.80 11.62
N GLY A 14 0.49 6.51 12.12
CA GLY A 14 -0.50 7.52 12.51
C GLY A 14 -0.91 8.41 11.35
N GLU A 15 -0.96 9.74 11.57
CA GLU A 15 -1.31 10.71 10.53
C GLU A 15 -0.34 10.68 9.34
N ALA A 16 0.96 10.43 9.55
CA ALA A 16 1.92 10.28 8.47
C ALA A 16 1.67 9.03 7.61
N GLY A 17 0.91 8.06 8.13
CA GLY A 17 0.47 6.88 7.40
C GLY A 17 -0.70 7.11 6.47
N ARG A 18 -1.35 8.28 6.49
CA ARG A 18 -2.45 8.60 5.57
C ARG A 18 -1.90 8.92 4.18
N HIS A 19 -2.41 8.21 3.17
CA HIS A 19 -1.89 8.30 1.80
C HIS A 19 -3.00 8.28 0.76
N ALA A 20 -2.73 8.86 -0.40
CA ALA A 20 -3.48 8.57 -1.62
C ALA A 20 -3.13 7.16 -2.12
N ARG A 21 -4.06 6.49 -2.80
CA ARG A 21 -3.83 5.13 -3.31
C ARG A 21 -4.59 4.84 -4.60
N SER A 22 -4.10 3.82 -5.30
CA SER A 22 -4.78 3.16 -6.41
C SER A 22 -4.95 1.67 -6.08
N ALA A 23 -6.12 1.12 -6.41
CA ALA A 23 -6.41 -0.30 -6.24
C ALA A 23 -7.00 -0.84 -7.55
N VAL A 24 -6.24 -1.70 -8.24
CA VAL A 24 -6.62 -2.22 -9.56
C VAL A 24 -6.51 -3.74 -9.57
N GLY A 25 -7.41 -4.38 -10.32
CA GLY A 25 -7.30 -5.81 -10.61
C GLY A 25 -6.31 -6.04 -11.75
N VAL A 26 -5.52 -7.11 -11.66
CA VAL A 26 -4.59 -7.54 -12.71
C VAL A 26 -4.79 -9.02 -13.01
N TYR A 27 -4.44 -9.44 -14.23
CA TYR A 27 -4.58 -10.84 -14.65
C TYR A 27 -3.65 -11.79 -13.87
N ARG A 28 -2.41 -11.36 -13.62
CA ARG A 28 -1.41 -12.13 -12.87
C ARG A 28 -0.31 -11.20 -12.34
N LEU A 29 0.26 -11.54 -11.18
CA LEU A 29 1.47 -10.93 -10.63
C LEU A 29 2.70 -11.84 -10.79
N PRO A 30 3.92 -11.27 -10.79
CA PRO A 30 5.14 -12.06 -10.73
C PRO A 30 5.11 -13.07 -9.58
N ARG A 31 5.73 -14.24 -9.78
CA ARG A 31 5.81 -15.32 -8.78
C ARG A 31 4.46 -15.83 -8.27
N ASN A 32 3.37 -15.54 -8.97
CA ASN A 32 2.01 -15.94 -8.59
C ASN A 32 1.57 -15.37 -7.21
N PHE A 33 2.03 -14.16 -6.88
CA PHE A 33 1.59 -13.47 -5.67
C PHE A 33 0.11 -13.07 -5.74
N ALA A 34 -0.53 -13.03 -4.57
CA ALA A 34 -1.93 -12.63 -4.45
C ALA A 34 -2.11 -11.10 -4.53
N VAL A 35 -1.12 -10.34 -4.08
CA VAL A 35 -1.13 -8.88 -4.00
C VAL A 35 0.29 -8.37 -4.19
N GLU A 36 0.43 -7.22 -4.86
CA GLU A 36 1.64 -6.41 -4.88
C GLU A 36 1.26 -5.01 -4.39
N VAL A 37 2.11 -4.42 -3.55
CA VAL A 37 1.94 -3.07 -3.00
C VAL A 37 3.22 -2.31 -3.28
N ASP A 38 3.09 -1.14 -3.89
CA ASP A 38 4.18 -0.19 -4.13
C ASP A 38 3.80 1.17 -3.52
N ALA A 39 4.81 1.96 -3.16
CA ALA A 39 4.64 3.26 -2.52
C ALA A 39 5.76 4.23 -2.90
N ILE A 40 5.38 5.48 -3.09
CA ILE A 40 6.31 6.62 -3.10
C ILE A 40 6.20 7.28 -1.74
N VAL A 41 7.34 7.44 -1.06
CA VAL A 41 7.38 7.92 0.33
C VAL A 41 8.28 9.15 0.41
N GLU A 42 7.77 10.19 1.05
CA GLU A 42 8.57 11.35 1.44
C GLU A 42 9.53 10.94 2.57
N LEU A 43 10.81 11.24 2.41
CA LEU A 43 11.80 11.09 3.49
C LEU A 43 11.91 12.39 4.26
N ALA A 44 12.47 12.32 5.47
CA ALA A 44 12.68 13.51 6.30
C ALA A 44 13.27 14.68 5.47
N PRO A 45 12.77 15.91 5.66
CA PRO A 45 13.25 17.07 4.95
C PRO A 45 14.74 17.35 5.20
#